data_AF-A0A817KXT7-F1
#
_entry.id   AF-A0A817KXT7-F1
#
_cell.length_a   1.000
_cell.length_b   1.000
_cell.length_c   1.000
_cell.angle_alpha   90.00
_cell.angle_beta   90.00
_cell.angle_gamma   90.00
#
_symmetry.space_group_name_H-M   'P 1'
#
loop_
_entity.id
_entity.type
_entity.pdbx_description
1 polymer ?
#
loop_
_entity_poly.entity_id
_entity_poly.type
_entity_poly.pdbx_seq_one_letter_code
_entity_poly.pdbx_strand_id
1 'polypeptide(L)'
;WGKSCDQCLGDYSNAGPKFKLSRVAQDIIREASGRQEESASVVAKEIAEKQKEYVTRQTVNNYRHREGLKPFHVIPRPLKSETHISDRLWLCDWLKDWTEGDFLHLAPSDEFYVWTVRRPNYQNDRVWAKSVEDIQDDERYREMVKNQACIGIFIIFTAKKLHWVIKDEGESWTGQYFCDIILMQHVFPFLNDEANVIDLDNVIFVHDKAPCMRANMTQHLIRDNNVKFWGNDIWSGNSPDLNVAERIGSIIKDEVEKKMLSETGHNRYREDTLKKHIANVLTDMEEDIELFEVLLCSYLSRLRAVKNVNGRHTDY
;
A
#
# COMPACT_ATOMS: atom_id res chain seq x y z
N TRP A 1 43.23 35.03 50.02
CA TRP A 1 42.73 33.75 49.48
C TRP A 1 42.65 32.76 50.63
N GLY A 2 41.53 32.78 51.36
CA GLY A 2 41.39 32.11 52.67
C GLY A 2 40.10 31.33 52.78
N LYS A 3 39.92 30.31 51.94
CA LYS A 3 38.92 29.27 52.16
C LYS A 3 39.63 27.93 52.27
N SER A 4 39.27 27.10 53.25
CA SER A 4 39.80 25.74 53.38
C SER A 4 39.26 24.85 52.26
N CYS A 5 39.95 23.75 51.96
CA CYS A 5 39.53 22.78 50.94
C CYS A 5 38.08 22.30 51.16
N ASP A 6 37.67 22.17 52.42
CA ASP A 6 36.31 21.76 52.80
C ASP A 6 35.25 22.83 52.49
N GLN A 7 35.62 24.11 52.49
CA GLN A 7 34.72 25.20 52.10
C GLN A 7 34.52 25.31 50.58
N CYS A 8 35.33 24.61 49.77
CA CYS A 8 35.16 24.52 48.32
C CYS A 8 34.21 23.38 47.91
N LEU A 9 33.91 22.43 48.80
CA LEU A 9 33.10 21.24 48.52
C LEU A 9 31.68 21.31 49.08
N GLY A 10 31.34 22.37 49.82
CA GLY A 10 30.09 22.49 50.58
C GLY A 10 28.82 22.89 49.81
N ASP A 11 28.89 23.24 48.52
CA ASP A 11 27.75 23.83 47.78
C ASP A 11 27.29 23.02 46.54
N TYR A 12 27.43 21.68 46.57
CA TYR A 12 26.97 20.80 45.49
C TYR A 12 25.68 20.03 45.80
N SER A 13 24.91 20.44 46.82
CA SER A 13 23.62 19.79 47.16
C SER A 13 22.54 19.90 46.08
N ASN A 14 22.77 20.74 45.05
CA ASN A 14 21.93 20.87 43.86
C ASN A 14 22.61 20.39 42.56
N ALA A 15 23.78 19.74 42.64
CA ALA A 15 24.55 19.34 41.46
C ALA A 15 24.29 17.90 40.99
N GLY A 16 23.06 17.42 41.22
CA GLY A 16 22.54 16.23 40.56
C GLY A 16 21.85 16.60 39.24
N PRO A 17 21.85 15.73 38.21
CA PRO A 17 21.05 15.94 37.02
C PRO A 17 19.58 16.18 37.41
N LYS A 18 18.93 17.20 36.83
CA LYS A 18 17.48 17.37 36.99
C LYS A 18 16.79 16.11 36.44
N PHE A 19 16.25 15.27 37.32
CA PHE A 19 15.59 14.01 36.94
C PHE A 19 14.27 14.21 36.18
N LYS A 20 13.72 15.43 36.17
CA LYS A 20 12.46 15.76 35.51
C LYS A 20 12.62 16.99 34.63
N LEU A 21 12.21 16.87 33.37
CA LEU A 21 12.06 17.99 32.45
C LEU A 21 11.20 19.08 33.10
N SER A 22 11.57 20.35 32.92
CA SER A 22 10.72 21.46 33.34
C SER A 22 9.34 21.40 32.65
N ARG A 23 8.31 21.96 33.29
CA ARG A 23 6.96 21.99 32.70
C ARG A 23 6.96 22.68 31.34
N VAL A 24 7.74 23.75 31.20
CA VAL A 24 7.88 24.48 29.94
C VAL A 24 8.56 23.63 28.85
N ALA A 25 9.59 22.86 29.19
CA ALA A 25 10.20 21.91 28.26
C ALA A 25 9.22 20.79 27.85
N GLN A 26 8.39 20.31 28.78
CA GLN A 26 7.33 19.34 28.49
C GLN A 26 6.27 19.90 27.53
N ASP A 27 5.89 21.16 27.73
CA ASP A 27 4.92 21.85 26.86
C ASP A 27 5.49 22.05 25.44
N ILE A 28 6.76 22.45 25.30
CA ILE A 28 7.45 22.51 24.00
C ILE A 28 7.44 21.14 23.30
N ILE A 29 7.77 20.06 24.03
CA ILE A 29 7.75 18.71 23.45
C ILE A 29 6.35 18.30 23.02
N ARG A 30 5.31 18.67 23.78
CA ARG A 30 3.91 18.38 23.43
C ARG A 30 3.44 19.17 22.22
N GLU A 31 3.75 20.46 22.13
CA GLU A 31 3.40 21.30 20.98
C GLU A 31 4.09 20.85 19.69
N ALA A 32 5.34 20.38 19.82
CA ALA A 32 6.11 19.85 18.71
C ALA A 32 5.68 18.43 18.29
N SER A 33 5.13 17.65 19.23
CA SER A 33 4.61 16.31 18.94
C SER A 33 3.37 16.38 18.04
N GLY A 34 3.49 15.87 16.81
CA GLY A 34 2.43 15.90 15.80
C GLY A 34 2.71 16.85 14.63
N ARG A 35 3.81 17.62 14.68
CA ARG A 35 4.28 18.44 13.56
C ARG A 35 5.38 17.71 12.78
N GLN A 36 5.44 17.98 11.47
CA GLN A 36 6.57 17.52 10.64
C GLN A 36 7.84 18.31 11.00
N GLU A 37 9.00 17.73 10.68
CA GLU A 37 10.33 18.35 10.88
C GLU A 37 10.76 18.60 12.35
N GLU A 38 9.87 18.37 13.32
CA GLU A 38 10.13 18.47 14.76
C GLU A 38 10.81 17.22 15.35
N SER A 39 12.00 16.90 14.82
CA SER A 39 12.82 15.81 15.34
C SER A 39 13.21 16.05 16.80
N ALA A 40 13.48 14.98 17.54
CA ALA A 40 13.90 15.11 18.94
C ALA A 40 15.19 15.94 19.13
N SER A 41 16.04 16.02 18.10
CA SER A 41 17.22 16.91 18.09
C SER A 41 16.84 18.38 17.92
N VAL A 42 15.87 18.67 17.04
CA VAL A 42 15.35 20.04 16.81
C VAL A 42 14.67 20.55 18.07
N VAL A 43 13.79 19.75 18.67
CA VAL A 43 13.10 20.09 19.92
C VAL A 43 14.08 20.27 21.08
N ALA A 44 15.11 19.43 21.19
CA ALA A 44 16.16 19.59 22.20
C ALA A 44 16.92 20.92 22.03
N LYS A 45 17.23 21.31 20.79
CA LYS A 45 17.86 22.61 20.47
C LYS A 45 16.93 23.77 20.81
N GLU A 46 15.65 23.68 20.49
CA GLU A 46 14.66 24.70 20.82
C GLU A 46 14.53 24.90 22.34
N ILE A 47 14.51 23.82 23.13
CA ILE A 47 14.50 23.91 24.59
C ILE A 47 15.79 24.59 25.09
N ALA A 48 16.94 24.24 24.52
CA ALA A 48 18.21 24.87 24.87
C ALA A 48 18.23 26.37 24.55
N GLU A 49 17.67 26.79 23.42
CA GLU A 49 17.61 28.19 22.99
C GLU A 49 16.60 29.00 23.79
N LYS A 50 15.38 28.48 23.99
CA LYS A 50 14.28 29.21 24.64
C LYS A 50 14.33 29.17 26.16
N GLN A 51 14.70 28.03 26.74
CA GLN A 51 14.66 27.81 28.19
C GLN A 51 16.05 27.84 28.84
N LYS A 52 17.12 27.95 28.05
CA LYS A 52 18.51 27.81 28.53
C LYS A 52 18.72 26.51 29.32
N GLU A 53 17.93 25.49 29.00
CA GLU A 53 17.95 24.17 29.62
C GLU A 53 18.60 23.17 28.66
N TYR A 54 19.66 22.51 29.10
CA TYR A 54 20.29 21.48 28.27
C TYR A 54 19.49 20.17 28.34
N VAL A 55 18.81 19.86 27.24
CA VAL A 55 18.07 18.61 27.07
C VAL A 55 18.69 17.82 25.92
N THR A 56 18.84 16.51 26.10
CA THR A 56 19.35 15.64 25.03
C THR A 56 18.21 15.15 24.14
N ARG A 57 18.53 14.80 22.89
CA ARG A 57 17.60 14.07 21.99
C ARG A 57 16.99 12.84 22.68
N GLN A 58 17.79 12.10 23.45
CA GLN A 58 17.32 10.89 24.15
C GLN A 58 16.27 11.22 25.21
N THR A 59 16.45 12.30 25.96
CA THR A 59 15.48 12.76 26.97
C THR A 59 14.13 13.10 26.33
N VAL A 60 14.14 13.79 25.18
CA VAL A 60 12.92 14.10 24.41
C VAL A 60 12.24 12.83 23.91
N ASN A 61 13.01 11.88 23.37
CA ASN A 61 12.48 10.58 22.91
C ASN A 61 11.87 9.77 24.06
N ASN A 62 12.56 9.66 25.20
CA ASN A 62 12.05 8.94 26.37
C ASN A 62 10.75 9.56 26.88
N TYR A 63 10.66 10.90 26.88
CA TYR A 63 9.43 11.59 27.24
C TYR A 63 8.29 11.25 26.26
N ARG A 64 8.52 11.36 24.94
CA ARG A 64 7.53 11.00 23.92
C ARG A 64 7.03 9.55 24.08
N HIS A 65 7.94 8.59 24.29
CA HIS A 65 7.58 7.20 24.53
C HIS A 65 6.76 7.01 25.81
N ARG A 66 7.11 7.71 26.91
CA ARG A 66 6.36 7.65 28.17
C ARG A 66 4.94 8.19 28.02
N GLU A 67 4.74 9.20 27.18
CA GLU A 67 3.41 9.73 26.84
C GLU A 67 2.67 8.87 25.79
N GLY A 68 3.21 7.70 25.41
CA GLY A 68 2.60 6.76 24.47
C GLY A 68 2.75 7.15 22.99
N LEU A 69 3.56 8.15 22.67
CA LEU A 69 3.77 8.60 21.29
C LEU A 69 4.68 7.63 20.54
N LYS A 70 4.35 7.40 19.28
CA LYS A 70 5.11 6.55 18.35
C LYS A 70 5.62 7.37 17.18
N PRO A 71 6.80 7.03 16.62
CA PRO A 71 7.27 7.66 15.40
C PRO A 71 6.43 7.17 14.21
N PHE A 72 5.97 8.11 13.38
CA PHE A 72 5.29 7.86 12.11
C PHE A 72 6.08 8.50 10.96
N HIS A 73 5.96 7.94 9.76
CA HIS A 73 6.53 8.53 8.54
C HIS A 73 5.42 9.16 7.71
N VAL A 74 5.78 10.19 6.93
CA VAL A 74 4.86 10.82 5.98
C VAL A 74 4.62 9.83 4.83
N ILE A 75 3.35 9.55 4.56
CA ILE A 75 2.96 8.67 3.46
C ILE A 75 2.59 9.57 2.26
N PRO A 76 3.30 9.46 1.12
CA PRO A 76 2.90 10.18 -0.08
C PRO A 76 1.56 9.64 -0.57
N ARG A 77 0.60 10.53 -0.83
CA ARG A 77 -0.67 10.19 -1.47
C ARG A 77 -0.86 11.09 -2.71
N PRO A 78 -1.40 10.58 -3.83
CA PRO A 78 -1.64 11.40 -5.01
C PRO A 78 -2.58 12.55 -4.68
N LEU A 79 -2.27 13.77 -5.12
CA LEU A 79 -3.16 14.91 -4.86
C LEU A 79 -4.53 14.68 -5.55
N LYS A 80 -5.62 14.72 -4.77
CA LYS A 80 -6.98 14.71 -5.30
C LYS A 80 -7.42 16.14 -5.62
N SER A 81 -7.79 16.38 -6.87
CA SER A 81 -8.46 17.63 -7.29
C SER A 81 -9.89 17.64 -6.77
N GLU A 82 -10.55 18.80 -6.84
CA GLU A 82 -11.97 18.92 -6.52
C GLU A 82 -12.84 18.01 -7.41
N THR A 83 -12.48 17.89 -8.69
CA THR A 83 -13.14 16.95 -9.62
C THR A 83 -13.02 15.51 -9.13
N HIS A 84 -11.82 15.05 -8.73
CA HIS A 84 -11.66 13.68 -8.21
C HIS A 84 -12.48 13.44 -6.94
N ILE A 85 -12.57 14.43 -6.06
CA ILE A 85 -13.37 14.34 -4.83
C ILE A 85 -14.87 14.25 -5.18
N SER A 86 -15.33 15.09 -6.10
CA SER A 86 -16.72 15.10 -6.56
C SER A 86 -17.10 13.79 -7.23
N ASP A 87 -16.29 13.28 -8.15
CA ASP A 87 -16.54 12.02 -8.87
C ASP A 87 -16.64 10.84 -7.91
N ARG A 88 -15.78 10.80 -6.88
CA ARG A 88 -15.82 9.76 -5.84
C ARG A 88 -17.10 9.83 -5.02
N LEU A 89 -17.53 11.03 -4.61
CA LEU A 89 -18.77 11.20 -3.86
C LEU A 89 -19.99 10.89 -4.71
N TRP A 90 -19.96 11.25 -5.99
CA TRP A 90 -20.98 10.88 -6.96
C TRP A 90 -21.09 9.36 -7.10
N LEU A 91 -19.98 8.64 -7.27
CA LEU A 91 -19.95 7.18 -7.34
C LEU A 91 -20.57 6.56 -6.08
N CYS A 92 -20.25 7.11 -4.91
CA CYS A 92 -20.81 6.67 -3.63
C CYS A 92 -22.32 6.94 -3.50
N ASP A 93 -22.87 7.96 -4.15
CA ASP A 93 -24.31 8.22 -4.21
C ASP A 93 -25.00 7.33 -5.26
N TRP A 94 -24.35 7.14 -6.42
CA TRP A 94 -24.83 6.28 -7.49
C TRP A 94 -24.97 4.81 -7.04
N LEU A 95 -24.04 4.33 -6.21
CA LEU A 95 -24.04 2.97 -5.64
C LEU A 95 -24.76 2.87 -4.27
N LYS A 96 -25.49 3.91 -3.82
CA LYS A 96 -25.99 3.94 -2.43
C LYS A 96 -26.98 2.83 -2.08
N ASP A 97 -27.74 2.37 -3.08
CA ASP A 97 -28.79 1.36 -2.93
C ASP A 97 -28.29 -0.06 -3.29
N TRP A 98 -27.02 -0.18 -3.70
CA TRP A 98 -26.41 -1.48 -3.97
C TRP A 98 -26.20 -2.27 -2.68
N THR A 99 -26.44 -3.57 -2.77
CA THR A 99 -26.25 -4.57 -1.73
C THR A 99 -24.98 -5.38 -1.99
N GLU A 100 -24.58 -6.21 -1.02
CA GLU A 100 -23.49 -7.18 -1.21
C GLU A 100 -23.74 -8.07 -2.43
N GLY A 101 -24.99 -8.51 -2.63
CA GLY A 101 -25.38 -9.32 -3.80
C GLY A 101 -25.07 -8.64 -5.12
N ASP A 102 -25.32 -7.32 -5.24
CA ASP A 102 -24.99 -6.56 -6.44
C ASP A 102 -23.46 -6.50 -6.68
N PHE A 103 -22.67 -6.34 -5.62
CA PHE A 103 -21.21 -6.31 -5.72
C PHE A 103 -20.58 -7.64 -6.11
N LEU A 104 -21.23 -8.77 -5.81
CA LEU A 104 -20.76 -10.10 -6.22
C LEU A 104 -20.78 -10.30 -7.75
N HIS A 105 -21.53 -9.48 -8.49
CA HIS A 105 -21.53 -9.49 -9.96
C HIS A 105 -20.42 -8.64 -10.59
N LEU A 106 -19.55 -7.99 -9.80
CA LEU A 106 -18.44 -7.25 -10.37
C LEU A 106 -17.31 -8.17 -10.80
N ALA A 107 -16.64 -7.79 -11.89
CA ALA A 107 -15.41 -8.38 -12.37
C ALA A 107 -14.29 -7.32 -12.41
N PRO A 108 -13.74 -6.93 -11.25
CA PRO A 108 -12.63 -5.99 -11.14
C PRO A 108 -11.33 -6.54 -11.76
N SER A 109 -10.59 -5.66 -12.41
CA SER A 109 -9.29 -5.95 -13.02
C SER A 109 -8.25 -4.86 -12.77
N ASP A 110 -6.98 -5.21 -12.91
CA ASP A 110 -5.87 -4.25 -12.94
C ASP A 110 -4.58 -4.88 -13.50
N GLU A 111 -3.59 -4.04 -13.79
CA GLU A 111 -2.23 -4.46 -14.14
C GLU A 111 -1.25 -4.29 -12.99
N PHE A 112 -0.39 -5.30 -12.80
CA PHE A 112 0.65 -5.28 -11.78
C PHE A 112 2.01 -5.61 -12.35
N TYR A 113 3.03 -5.05 -11.72
CA TYR A 113 4.41 -5.48 -11.89
C TYR A 113 4.82 -6.27 -10.66
N VAL A 114 5.45 -7.42 -10.89
CA VAL A 114 5.97 -8.32 -9.85
C VAL A 114 7.47 -8.45 -10.05
N TRP A 115 8.24 -8.28 -8.98
CA TRP A 115 9.71 -8.30 -9.00
C TRP A 115 10.23 -9.55 -8.31
N THR A 116 11.45 -9.98 -8.67
CA THR A 116 12.11 -11.14 -8.03
C THR A 116 12.25 -10.99 -6.52
N VAL A 117 12.68 -9.82 -6.07
CA VAL A 117 12.76 -9.48 -4.65
C VAL A 117 12.52 -7.99 -4.50
N ARG A 118 11.51 -7.58 -3.73
CA ARG A 118 11.32 -6.15 -3.47
C ARG A 118 12.45 -5.58 -2.62
N ARG A 119 12.67 -4.29 -2.76
CA ARG A 119 13.55 -3.54 -1.86
C ARG A 119 13.03 -3.67 -0.41
N PRO A 120 13.92 -3.89 0.58
CA PRO A 120 13.52 -3.87 1.98
C PRO A 120 12.79 -2.58 2.34
N ASN A 121 11.65 -2.72 2.99
CA ASN A 121 10.86 -1.66 3.57
C ASN A 121 11.30 -1.49 5.03
N TYR A 122 11.87 -0.34 5.35
CA TYR A 122 12.43 -0.04 6.67
C TYR A 122 11.42 -0.10 7.83
N GLN A 123 10.11 -0.12 7.57
CA GLN A 123 9.07 -0.32 8.59
C GLN A 123 8.68 -1.79 8.75
N ASN A 124 8.40 -2.45 7.63
CA ASN A 124 7.85 -3.80 7.64
C ASN A 124 8.94 -4.86 7.89
N ASP A 125 10.16 -4.61 7.41
CA ASP A 125 11.27 -5.56 7.49
C ASP A 125 12.22 -5.21 8.66
N ARG A 126 11.66 -4.79 9.80
CA ARG A 126 12.45 -4.48 11.01
C ARG A 126 12.81 -5.74 11.76
N VAL A 127 14.12 -5.97 11.91
CA VAL A 127 14.64 -6.98 12.82
C VAL A 127 14.86 -6.37 14.21
N TRP A 128 14.30 -7.00 15.23
CA TRP A 128 14.52 -6.65 16.63
C TRP A 128 15.51 -7.64 17.24
N ALA A 129 16.69 -7.17 17.66
CA ALA A 129 17.74 -8.00 18.24
C ALA A 129 18.44 -7.27 19.40
N LYS A 130 19.08 -8.02 20.32
CA LYS A 130 19.78 -7.43 21.47
C LYS A 130 21.13 -6.86 21.05
N SER A 131 21.82 -7.52 20.13
CA SER A 131 22.95 -6.99 19.41
C SER A 131 22.89 -7.34 17.93
N VAL A 132 23.79 -6.75 17.17
CA VAL A 132 23.88 -6.95 15.73
C VAL A 132 24.37 -8.35 15.38
N GLU A 133 25.18 -8.94 16.26
CA GLU A 133 25.72 -10.29 16.17
C GLU A 133 24.65 -11.38 16.39
N ASP A 134 23.51 -11.01 16.99
CA ASP A 134 22.37 -11.91 17.18
C ASP A 134 21.49 -12.05 15.93
N ILE A 135 21.75 -11.24 14.89
CA ILE A 135 21.00 -11.26 13.63
C ILE A 135 21.69 -12.18 12.64
N GLN A 136 20.95 -13.14 12.08
CA GLN A 136 21.46 -13.97 10.99
C GLN A 136 21.85 -13.10 9.78
N ASP A 137 22.94 -13.44 9.09
CA ASP A 137 23.48 -12.58 8.03
C ASP A 137 22.51 -12.35 6.86
N ASP A 138 21.68 -13.35 6.54
CA ASP A 138 20.64 -13.28 5.51
C ASP A 138 19.40 -12.48 5.92
N GLU A 139 19.13 -12.36 7.22
CA GLU A 139 18.13 -11.46 7.81
C GLU A 139 18.64 -10.01 7.88
N ARG A 140 19.96 -9.84 8.07
CA ARG A 140 20.59 -8.52 8.18
C ARG A 140 20.89 -7.90 6.82
N TYR A 141 21.36 -8.71 5.87
CA TYR A 141 21.86 -8.27 4.58
C TYR A 141 21.13 -9.00 3.46
N ARG A 142 20.44 -8.24 2.62
CA ARG A 142 19.77 -8.76 1.43
C ARG A 142 20.59 -8.41 0.19
N GLU A 143 21.24 -9.40 -0.41
CA GLU A 143 21.95 -9.22 -1.68
C GLU A 143 20.96 -8.88 -2.80
N MET A 144 21.13 -7.75 -3.45
CA MET A 144 20.22 -7.25 -4.48
C MET A 144 20.90 -7.15 -5.83
N VAL A 145 20.26 -7.72 -6.86
CA VAL A 145 20.67 -7.51 -8.25
C VAL A 145 20.31 -6.08 -8.66
N LYS A 146 21.23 -5.37 -9.33
CA LYS A 146 21.03 -3.98 -9.77
C LYS A 146 19.84 -3.82 -10.71
N ASN A 147 19.70 -4.76 -11.66
CA ASN A 147 18.59 -4.83 -12.60
C ASN A 147 17.77 -6.09 -12.28
N GLN A 148 16.78 -5.93 -11.40
CA GLN A 148 15.91 -7.03 -11.01
C GLN A 148 14.97 -7.39 -12.15
N ALA A 149 14.77 -8.69 -12.39
CA ALA A 149 13.71 -9.13 -13.29
C ALA A 149 12.34 -8.69 -12.76
N CYS A 150 11.49 -8.26 -13.68
CA CYS A 150 10.18 -7.69 -13.41
C CYS A 150 9.22 -8.22 -14.46
N ILE A 151 8.14 -8.85 -14.02
CA ILE A 151 7.12 -9.42 -14.90
C ILE A 151 5.83 -8.64 -14.71
N GLY A 152 5.25 -8.20 -15.83
CA GLY A 152 3.91 -7.63 -15.84
C GLY A 152 2.85 -8.73 -15.81
N ILE A 153 1.82 -8.56 -15.00
CA ILE A 153 0.63 -9.41 -15.00
C ILE A 153 -0.60 -8.53 -15.14
N PHE A 154 -1.59 -9.02 -15.87
CA PHE A 154 -2.97 -8.53 -15.81
C PHE A 154 -3.79 -9.55 -15.04
N ILE A 155 -4.70 -9.09 -14.19
CA ILE A 155 -5.65 -9.96 -13.51
C ILE A 155 -7.07 -9.43 -13.65
N ILE A 156 -8.02 -10.34 -13.64
CA ILE A 156 -9.44 -10.08 -13.48
C ILE A 156 -10.01 -11.18 -12.59
N PHE A 157 -10.88 -10.84 -11.65
CA PHE A 157 -11.55 -11.86 -10.84
C PHE A 157 -13.02 -11.53 -10.65
N THR A 158 -13.81 -12.57 -10.44
CA THR A 158 -15.23 -12.51 -10.08
C THR A 158 -15.40 -13.17 -8.71
N ALA A 159 -16.63 -13.23 -8.19
CA ALA A 159 -16.92 -14.03 -7.00
C ALA A 159 -16.54 -15.52 -7.14
N LYS A 160 -16.42 -16.05 -8.37
CA LYS A 160 -16.19 -17.48 -8.61
C LYS A 160 -14.74 -17.81 -8.95
N LYS A 161 -14.05 -16.92 -9.66
CA LYS A 161 -12.79 -17.28 -10.28
C LYS A 161 -11.85 -16.10 -10.50
N LEU A 162 -10.55 -16.34 -10.36
CA LEU A 162 -9.48 -15.46 -10.81
C LEU A 162 -8.96 -15.93 -12.17
N HIS A 163 -8.78 -14.98 -13.08
CA HIS A 163 -8.10 -15.17 -14.36
C HIS A 163 -6.96 -14.19 -14.50
N TRP A 164 -5.92 -14.58 -15.23
CA TRP A 164 -4.71 -13.78 -15.37
C TRP A 164 -4.06 -13.92 -16.74
N VAL A 165 -3.22 -12.93 -17.06
CA VAL A 165 -2.32 -12.94 -18.21
C VAL A 165 -0.95 -12.55 -17.71
N ILE A 166 0.05 -13.41 -17.92
CA ILE A 166 1.45 -13.03 -17.74
C ILE A 166 1.90 -12.37 -19.04
N LYS A 167 2.33 -11.12 -18.94
CA LYS A 167 2.72 -10.33 -20.09
C LYS A 167 3.89 -10.97 -20.85
N ASP A 168 3.81 -10.93 -22.17
CA ASP A 168 4.86 -11.47 -23.03
C ASP A 168 6.16 -10.66 -22.97
N GLU A 169 7.28 -11.32 -23.25
CA GLU A 169 8.60 -10.71 -23.23
C GLU A 169 8.71 -9.63 -24.31
N GLY A 170 9.24 -8.45 -23.95
CA GLY A 170 9.43 -7.32 -24.87
C GLY A 170 8.16 -6.51 -25.19
N GLU A 171 6.98 -7.01 -24.81
CA GLU A 171 5.72 -6.29 -25.04
C GLU A 171 5.56 -5.09 -24.09
N SER A 172 4.68 -4.17 -24.47
CA SER A 172 4.23 -3.05 -23.62
C SER A 172 2.72 -3.10 -23.46
N TRP A 173 2.19 -2.52 -22.37
CA TRP A 173 0.74 -2.35 -22.19
C TRP A 173 0.22 -1.26 -23.14
N THR A 174 0.40 -1.48 -24.45
CA THR A 174 -0.09 -0.59 -25.48
C THR A 174 -1.59 -0.75 -25.61
N GLY A 175 -2.29 0.26 -26.14
CA GLY A 175 -3.72 0.14 -26.42
C GLY A 175 -4.03 -1.04 -27.34
N GLN A 176 -3.16 -1.33 -28.31
CA GLN A 176 -3.34 -2.46 -29.24
C GLN A 176 -3.19 -3.80 -28.53
N TYR A 177 -2.12 -4.01 -27.76
CA TYR A 177 -1.92 -5.24 -26.98
C TYR A 177 -3.08 -5.47 -26.02
N PHE A 178 -3.56 -4.40 -25.38
CA PHE A 178 -4.69 -4.47 -24.46
C PHE A 178 -5.99 -4.90 -25.18
N CYS A 179 -6.30 -4.32 -26.34
CA CYS A 179 -7.47 -4.71 -27.10
C CYS A 179 -7.36 -6.16 -27.64
N ASP A 180 -6.26 -6.48 -28.32
CA ASP A 180 -6.14 -7.72 -29.09
C ASP A 180 -5.88 -8.95 -28.22
N ILE A 181 -5.09 -8.79 -27.15
CA ILE A 181 -4.69 -9.88 -26.27
C ILE A 181 -5.57 -9.86 -25.03
N ILE A 182 -5.53 -8.77 -24.25
CA ILE A 182 -6.19 -8.74 -22.95
C ILE A 182 -7.71 -8.79 -23.08
N LEU A 183 -8.32 -7.92 -23.87
CA LEU A 183 -9.77 -7.89 -24.00
C LEU A 183 -10.30 -9.06 -24.84
N MET A 184 -9.85 -9.17 -26.09
CA MET A 184 -10.42 -10.11 -27.05
C MET A 184 -10.12 -11.58 -26.74
N GLN A 185 -8.94 -11.92 -26.23
CA GLN A 185 -8.55 -13.32 -25.99
C GLN A 185 -8.77 -13.77 -24.55
N HIS A 186 -8.86 -12.85 -23.59
CA HIS A 186 -8.93 -13.19 -22.17
C HIS A 186 -10.18 -12.66 -21.49
N VAL A 187 -10.40 -11.35 -21.43
CA VAL A 187 -11.51 -10.77 -20.66
C VAL A 187 -12.86 -11.17 -21.24
N PHE A 188 -13.09 -11.02 -22.55
CA PHE A 188 -14.39 -11.34 -23.13
C PHE A 188 -14.73 -12.84 -23.04
N PRO A 189 -13.83 -13.79 -23.38
CA PRO A 189 -14.11 -15.20 -23.17
C PRO A 189 -14.35 -15.54 -21.70
N PHE A 190 -13.58 -14.95 -20.78
CA PHE A 190 -13.73 -15.19 -19.34
C PHE A 190 -15.10 -14.75 -18.82
N LEU A 191 -15.56 -13.55 -19.20
CA LEU A 191 -16.84 -13.00 -18.73
C LEU A 191 -18.06 -13.64 -19.41
N ASN A 192 -17.89 -14.25 -20.59
CA ASN A 192 -18.96 -14.93 -21.32
C ASN A 192 -19.11 -16.42 -20.98
N ASP A 193 -18.45 -16.89 -19.92
CA ASP A 193 -18.49 -18.28 -19.46
C ASP A 193 -19.22 -18.38 -18.11
N GLU A 194 -20.32 -19.15 -18.08
CA GLU A 194 -21.15 -19.39 -16.90
C GLU A 194 -20.37 -20.05 -15.75
N ALA A 195 -19.27 -20.75 -16.04
CA ALA A 195 -18.41 -21.31 -14.99
C ALA A 195 -17.70 -20.20 -14.20
N ASN A 196 -17.43 -19.05 -14.82
CA ASN A 196 -16.60 -17.99 -14.26
C ASN A 196 -17.41 -16.86 -13.62
N VAL A 197 -18.70 -16.72 -13.92
CA VAL A 197 -19.55 -15.65 -13.37
C VAL A 197 -20.80 -16.20 -12.68
N ILE A 198 -21.40 -15.42 -11.78
CA ILE A 198 -22.67 -15.78 -11.13
C ILE A 198 -23.83 -15.71 -12.12
N ASP A 199 -23.84 -14.65 -12.94
CA ASP A 199 -24.88 -14.37 -13.91
C ASP A 199 -24.28 -13.60 -15.09
N LEU A 200 -24.36 -14.17 -16.30
CA LEU A 200 -23.85 -13.58 -17.54
C LEU A 200 -24.53 -12.26 -17.87
N ASP A 201 -25.82 -12.14 -17.57
CA ASP A 201 -26.56 -10.94 -17.93
C ASP A 201 -26.22 -9.80 -16.97
N ASN A 202 -25.73 -10.08 -15.77
CA ASN A 202 -25.50 -9.08 -14.73
C ASN A 202 -24.04 -8.83 -14.38
N VAL A 203 -23.09 -9.60 -14.92
CA VAL A 203 -21.66 -9.37 -14.67
C VAL A 203 -21.23 -7.99 -15.20
N ILE A 204 -20.49 -7.24 -14.39
CA ILE A 204 -20.00 -5.91 -14.74
C ILE A 204 -18.48 -5.87 -14.66
N PHE A 205 -17.85 -5.64 -15.81
CA PHE A 205 -16.40 -5.43 -15.89
C PHE A 205 -16.01 -4.09 -15.27
N VAL A 206 -15.07 -4.12 -14.32
CA VAL A 206 -14.58 -2.93 -13.61
C VAL A 206 -13.10 -2.76 -13.85
N HIS A 207 -12.72 -1.61 -14.40
CA HIS A 207 -11.34 -1.28 -14.72
C HIS A 207 -11.04 0.19 -14.41
N ASP A 208 -9.77 0.53 -14.34
CA ASP A 208 -9.33 1.90 -14.07
C ASP A 208 -9.44 2.82 -15.31
N LYS A 209 -8.99 4.07 -15.19
CA LYS A 209 -8.99 5.04 -16.30
C LYS A 209 -7.63 5.13 -16.99
N ALA A 210 -6.86 4.04 -17.06
CA ALA A 210 -5.60 3.99 -17.78
C ALA A 210 -5.77 4.45 -19.24
N PRO A 211 -4.74 5.04 -19.88
CA PRO A 211 -4.86 5.56 -21.24
C PRO A 211 -5.38 4.55 -22.27
N CYS A 212 -5.01 3.26 -22.15
CA CYS A 212 -5.51 2.18 -23.01
C CYS A 212 -7.02 1.97 -22.83
N MET A 213 -7.52 1.98 -21.59
CA MET A 213 -8.94 1.78 -21.27
C MET A 213 -9.81 2.99 -21.58
N ARG A 214 -9.26 4.19 -21.38
CA ARG A 214 -9.97 5.44 -21.64
C ARG A 214 -10.22 5.70 -23.13
N ALA A 215 -9.41 5.10 -24.01
CA ALA A 215 -9.51 5.34 -25.45
C ALA A 215 -10.90 4.94 -26.00
N ASN A 216 -11.47 5.80 -26.85
CA ASN A 216 -12.80 5.56 -27.43
C ASN A 216 -12.89 4.23 -28.19
N MET A 217 -11.80 3.82 -28.86
CA MET A 217 -11.73 2.54 -29.56
C MET A 217 -11.94 1.37 -28.60
N THR A 218 -11.28 1.38 -27.45
CA THR A 218 -11.42 0.36 -26.40
C THR A 218 -12.82 0.37 -25.81
N GLN A 219 -13.36 1.55 -25.51
CA GLN A 219 -14.73 1.70 -24.98
C GLN A 219 -15.79 1.17 -25.96
N HIS A 220 -15.62 1.40 -27.27
CA HIS A 220 -16.49 0.82 -28.30
C HIS A 220 -16.31 -0.69 -28.40
N LEU A 221 -15.08 -1.18 -28.38
CA LEU A 221 -14.79 -2.61 -28.44
C LEU A 221 -15.50 -3.40 -27.32
N ILE A 222 -15.50 -2.89 -26.09
CA ILE A 222 -16.19 -3.53 -24.97
C ILE A 222 -17.71 -3.56 -25.20
N ARG A 223 -18.29 -2.46 -25.70
CA ARG A 223 -19.73 -2.37 -26.02
C ARG A 223 -20.13 -3.29 -27.16
N ASP A 224 -19.33 -3.36 -28.22
CA ASP A 224 -19.59 -4.18 -29.40
C ASP A 224 -19.55 -5.69 -29.07
N ASN A 225 -18.87 -6.06 -27.98
CA ASN A 225 -18.83 -7.41 -27.43
C ASN A 225 -19.91 -7.66 -26.35
N ASN A 226 -20.89 -6.77 -26.20
CA ASN A 226 -22.01 -6.85 -25.25
C ASN A 226 -21.60 -7.00 -23.77
N VAL A 227 -20.40 -6.53 -23.39
CA VAL A 227 -19.95 -6.56 -22.00
C VAL A 227 -20.45 -5.32 -21.26
N LYS A 228 -21.16 -5.51 -20.15
CA LYS A 228 -21.48 -4.42 -19.21
C LYS A 228 -20.21 -4.02 -18.47
N PHE A 229 -19.94 -2.72 -18.34
CA PHE A 229 -18.73 -2.25 -17.69
C PHE A 229 -18.87 -0.85 -17.11
N TRP A 230 -17.99 -0.53 -16.16
CA TRP A 230 -17.86 0.84 -15.63
C TRP A 230 -16.97 1.67 -16.55
N GLY A 231 -17.62 2.39 -17.47
CA GLY A 231 -16.93 3.23 -18.44
C GLY A 231 -16.35 4.51 -17.86
N ASN A 232 -15.89 5.36 -18.78
CA ASN A 232 -15.27 6.66 -18.47
C ASN A 232 -16.18 7.61 -17.68
N ASP A 233 -17.49 7.39 -17.68
CA ASP A 233 -18.51 8.15 -16.99
C ASP A 233 -18.80 7.67 -15.56
N ILE A 234 -18.40 6.44 -15.21
CA ILE A 234 -18.71 5.84 -13.90
C ILE A 234 -17.49 5.83 -12.97
N TRP A 235 -16.35 5.29 -13.41
CA TRP A 235 -15.22 5.09 -12.51
C TRP A 235 -14.55 6.42 -12.12
N SER A 236 -14.36 6.69 -10.83
CA SER A 236 -13.65 7.90 -10.40
C SER A 236 -12.13 7.74 -10.57
N GLY A 237 -11.49 8.62 -11.35
CA GLY A 237 -10.03 8.60 -11.54
C GLY A 237 -9.25 8.74 -10.21
N ASN A 238 -8.01 8.25 -10.16
CA ASN A 238 -7.13 8.32 -8.98
C ASN A 238 -7.75 7.74 -7.69
N SER A 239 -8.44 6.60 -7.82
CA SER A 239 -9.15 5.92 -6.74
C SER A 239 -8.73 4.45 -6.57
N PRO A 240 -7.42 4.16 -6.37
CA PRO A 240 -6.96 2.79 -6.16
C PRO A 240 -7.57 2.17 -4.89
N ASP A 241 -7.89 2.98 -3.89
CA ASP A 241 -8.54 2.54 -2.64
C ASP A 241 -9.99 2.01 -2.86
N LEU A 242 -10.59 2.30 -4.01
CA LEU A 242 -11.86 1.73 -4.42
C LEU A 242 -11.69 0.50 -5.32
N ASN A 243 -10.54 0.29 -5.99
CA ASN A 243 -10.34 -0.89 -6.83
C ASN A 243 -9.93 -2.08 -5.95
N VAL A 244 -10.82 -3.06 -5.78
CA VAL A 244 -10.48 -4.27 -5.01
C VAL A 244 -9.41 -5.13 -5.69
N ALA A 245 -9.17 -4.95 -7.00
CA ALA A 245 -8.08 -5.61 -7.71
C ALA A 245 -6.69 -5.22 -7.15
N GLU A 246 -6.52 -3.99 -6.64
CA GLU A 246 -5.29 -3.56 -5.97
C GLU A 246 -4.97 -4.42 -4.73
N ARG A 247 -6.01 -4.84 -4.01
CA ARG A 247 -5.84 -5.65 -2.80
C ARG A 247 -5.40 -7.07 -3.12
N ILE A 248 -6.03 -7.74 -4.08
CA ILE A 248 -5.61 -9.07 -4.52
C ILE A 248 -4.23 -9.00 -5.19
N GLY A 249 -3.92 -7.94 -5.94
CA GLY A 249 -2.59 -7.71 -6.49
C GLY A 249 -1.51 -7.59 -5.41
N SER A 250 -1.81 -6.96 -4.27
CA SER A 250 -0.92 -6.93 -3.11
C SER A 250 -0.71 -8.33 -2.52
N ILE A 251 -1.78 -9.12 -2.36
CA ILE A 251 -1.70 -10.49 -1.82
C ILE A 251 -0.83 -11.36 -2.73
N ILE A 252 -1.04 -11.31 -4.04
CA ILE A 252 -0.24 -12.05 -5.03
C ILE A 252 1.24 -11.67 -4.92
N LYS A 253 1.57 -10.38 -4.83
CA LYS A 253 2.95 -9.91 -4.68
C LYS A 253 3.60 -10.44 -3.40
N ASP A 254 2.87 -10.43 -2.28
CA ASP A 254 3.36 -10.91 -1.00
C ASP A 254 3.60 -12.43 -1.02
N GLU A 255 2.69 -13.21 -1.59
CA GLU A 255 2.84 -14.67 -1.73
C GLU A 255 3.98 -15.05 -2.68
N VAL A 256 4.12 -14.32 -3.81
CA VAL A 256 5.26 -14.51 -4.71
C VAL A 256 6.56 -14.18 -4.00
N GLU A 257 6.63 -13.07 -3.24
CA GLU A 257 7.82 -12.71 -2.48
C GLU A 257 8.19 -13.82 -1.48
N LYS A 258 7.22 -14.35 -0.72
CA LYS A 258 7.48 -15.46 0.22
C LYS A 258 8.09 -16.66 -0.49
N LYS A 259 7.55 -17.07 -1.64
CA LYS A 259 8.11 -18.18 -2.41
C LYS A 259 9.51 -17.84 -2.93
N MET A 260 9.73 -16.62 -3.45
CA MET A 260 11.05 -16.16 -3.91
C MET A 260 12.10 -16.10 -2.80
N LEU A 261 11.71 -15.74 -1.57
CA LEU A 261 12.61 -15.73 -0.41
C LEU A 261 13.02 -17.14 0.03
N SER A 262 12.18 -18.14 -0.26
CA SER A 262 12.50 -19.56 0.01
C SER A 262 13.40 -20.20 -1.06
N GLU A 263 13.61 -19.54 -2.20
CA GLU A 263 14.44 -20.06 -3.28
C GLU A 263 15.93 -20.00 -2.93
N THR A 264 16.64 -21.08 -3.22
CA THR A 264 18.07 -21.24 -2.93
C THR A 264 18.85 -21.55 -4.19
N GLY A 265 20.15 -21.24 -4.18
CA GLY A 265 21.05 -21.52 -5.29
C GLY A 265 21.08 -20.44 -6.39
N HIS A 266 21.78 -20.75 -7.47
CA HIS A 266 22.22 -19.76 -8.46
C HIS A 266 21.07 -19.20 -9.33
N ASN A 267 19.94 -19.90 -9.39
CA ASN A 267 18.80 -19.49 -10.22
C ASN A 267 17.77 -18.64 -9.48
N ARG A 268 17.93 -18.38 -8.17
CA ARG A 268 16.89 -17.74 -7.34
C ARG A 268 16.40 -16.39 -7.85
N TYR A 269 17.23 -15.67 -8.61
CA TYR A 269 16.92 -14.34 -9.13
C TYR A 269 16.59 -14.32 -10.62
N ARG A 270 16.42 -15.48 -11.24
CA ARG A 270 16.10 -15.57 -12.66
C ARG A 270 14.64 -15.30 -12.92
N GLU A 271 14.39 -14.69 -14.08
CA GLU A 271 13.03 -14.43 -14.57
C GLU A 271 12.20 -15.72 -14.67
N ASP A 272 12.80 -16.82 -15.13
CA ASP A 272 12.13 -18.13 -15.21
C ASP A 272 11.61 -18.61 -13.85
N THR A 273 12.38 -18.35 -12.78
CA THR A 273 11.99 -18.72 -11.41
C THR A 273 10.86 -17.84 -10.93
N LEU A 274 10.95 -16.52 -11.16
CA LEU A 274 9.85 -15.60 -10.86
C LEU A 274 8.57 -15.97 -11.61
N LYS A 275 8.65 -16.24 -12.91
CA LYS A 275 7.50 -16.64 -13.74
C LYS A 275 6.85 -17.91 -13.22
N LYS A 276 7.64 -18.90 -12.81
CA LYS A 276 7.16 -20.13 -12.17
C LYS A 276 6.43 -19.84 -10.86
N HIS A 277 6.97 -19.00 -9.98
CA HIS A 277 6.30 -18.68 -8.71
C HIS A 277 5.03 -17.87 -8.89
N ILE A 278 5.03 -16.91 -9.83
CA ILE A 278 3.82 -16.17 -10.23
C ILE A 278 2.75 -17.16 -10.69
N ALA A 279 3.08 -18.05 -11.64
CA ALA A 279 2.13 -19.04 -12.13
C ALA A 279 1.60 -19.94 -11.00
N ASN A 280 2.47 -20.42 -10.12
CA ASN A 280 2.04 -21.25 -8.98
C ASN A 280 1.09 -20.50 -8.04
N VAL A 281 1.42 -19.26 -7.66
CA VAL A 281 0.54 -18.45 -6.78
C VAL A 281 -0.81 -18.20 -7.44
N LEU A 282 -0.83 -17.84 -8.72
CA LEU A 282 -2.06 -17.55 -9.44
C LEU A 282 -2.95 -18.80 -9.56
N THR A 283 -2.36 -19.96 -9.88
CA THR A 283 -3.07 -21.25 -9.88
C THR A 283 -3.57 -21.64 -8.49
N ASP A 284 -2.74 -21.47 -7.45
CA ASP A 284 -3.13 -21.76 -6.05
C ASP A 284 -4.33 -20.90 -5.61
N MET A 285 -4.45 -19.68 -6.16
CA MET A 285 -5.52 -18.72 -5.87
C MET A 285 -6.71 -18.78 -6.83
N GLU A 286 -6.66 -19.53 -7.93
CA GLU A 286 -7.61 -19.48 -9.05
C GLU A 286 -9.09 -19.60 -8.59
N GLU A 287 -9.33 -20.44 -7.58
CA GLU A 287 -10.65 -20.78 -7.04
C GLU A 287 -10.81 -20.39 -5.56
N ASP A 288 -10.09 -19.37 -5.08
CA ASP A 288 -10.24 -18.83 -3.72
C ASP A 288 -11.50 -17.96 -3.58
N ILE A 289 -12.66 -18.61 -3.72
CA ILE A 289 -14.00 -18.00 -3.72
C ILE A 289 -14.23 -17.17 -2.45
N GLU A 290 -13.81 -17.68 -1.27
CA GLU A 290 -13.99 -16.96 -0.01
C GLU A 290 -13.26 -15.61 -0.03
N LEU A 291 -12.00 -15.59 -0.49
CA LEU A 291 -11.26 -14.34 -0.65
C LEU A 291 -11.96 -13.40 -1.62
N PHE A 292 -12.44 -13.90 -2.76
CA PHE A 292 -13.07 -13.07 -3.79
C PHE A 292 -14.36 -12.42 -3.30
N GLU A 293 -15.24 -13.19 -2.68
CA GLU A 293 -16.49 -12.69 -2.11
C GLU A 293 -16.21 -11.66 -1.01
N VAL A 294 -15.25 -11.91 -0.11
CA VAL A 294 -14.85 -10.96 0.93
C VAL A 294 -14.36 -9.64 0.33
N LEU A 295 -13.54 -9.71 -0.73
CA LEU A 295 -13.04 -8.52 -1.41
C LEU A 295 -14.17 -7.75 -2.09
N LEU A 296 -15.06 -8.43 -2.81
CA LEU A 296 -16.20 -7.80 -3.49
C LEU A 296 -17.18 -7.17 -2.50
N CYS A 297 -17.58 -7.88 -1.45
CA CYS A 297 -18.46 -7.34 -0.41
C CYS A 297 -17.82 -6.18 0.36
N SER A 298 -16.48 -6.05 0.35
CA SER A 298 -15.78 -4.92 0.97
C SER A 298 -16.11 -3.57 0.33
N TYR A 299 -16.65 -3.51 -0.89
CA TYR A 299 -17.05 -2.26 -1.57
C TYR A 299 -17.96 -1.39 -0.69
N LEU A 300 -18.94 -1.96 0.02
CA LEU A 300 -19.81 -1.20 0.93
C LEU A 300 -19.02 -0.45 1.99
N SER A 301 -18.04 -1.11 2.61
CA SER A 301 -17.19 -0.52 3.64
C SER A 301 -16.27 0.55 3.06
N ARG A 302 -15.72 0.33 1.86
CA ARG A 302 -14.90 1.31 1.12
C ARG A 302 -15.69 2.57 0.77
N LEU A 303 -16.89 2.42 0.21
CA LEU A 303 -17.77 3.55 -0.14
C LEU A 303 -18.16 4.36 1.11
N ARG A 304 -18.46 3.69 2.23
CA ARG A 304 -18.71 4.38 3.52
C ARG A 304 -17.48 5.15 3.99
N ALA A 305 -16.29 4.56 3.90
CA ALA A 305 -15.06 5.24 4.27
C ALA A 305 -14.83 6.48 3.40
N VAL A 306 -15.09 6.42 2.09
CA VAL A 306 -15.02 7.58 1.19
C VAL A 306 -16.00 8.68 1.62
N LYS A 307 -17.26 8.34 1.94
CA LYS A 307 -18.23 9.32 2.46
C LYS A 307 -17.76 9.96 3.76
N ASN A 308 -17.23 9.17 4.70
CA ASN A 308 -16.76 9.65 6.01
C ASN A 308 -15.60 10.65 5.90
N VAL A 309 -14.74 10.52 4.89
CA VAL A 309 -13.62 11.44 4.64
C VAL A 309 -13.96 12.51 3.60
N ASN A 310 -15.24 12.69 3.26
CA ASN A 310 -15.73 13.65 2.27
C ASN A 310 -15.00 13.54 0.92
N GLY A 311 -14.90 12.31 0.39
CA GLY A 311 -14.31 12.04 -0.92
C GLY A 311 -12.78 12.01 -0.97
N ARG A 312 -12.09 12.31 0.15
CA ARG A 312 -10.62 12.23 0.27
C ARG A 312 -10.13 10.77 0.29
N HIS A 313 -8.83 10.60 0.54
CA HIS A 313 -8.23 9.27 0.60
C HIS A 313 -8.75 8.48 1.80
N THR A 314 -8.97 7.19 1.59
CA THR A 314 -9.22 6.24 2.68
C THR A 314 -7.95 5.46 2.98
N ASP A 315 -8.02 4.52 3.92
CA ASP A 315 -6.90 3.63 4.30
C ASP A 315 -6.99 2.24 3.62
N TYR A 316 -7.88 2.12 2.63
CA TYR A 316 -8.13 0.90 1.85
C TYR A 316 -7.17 0.71 0.67
#